data_AF-A0A1F8QE26-F1
#
_entry.id   AF-A0A1F8QE26-F1
#
_cell.length_a   1.000
_cell.length_b   1.000
_cell.length_c   1.000
_cell.angle_alpha   90.00
_cell.angle_beta   90.00
_cell.angle_gamma   90.00
#
_symmetry.space_group_name_H-M   'P 1'
#
loop_
_entity.id
_entity.type
_entity.pdbx_description
1 polymer ?
#
loop_
_entity_poly.entity_id
_entity_poly.type
_entity_poly.pdbx_seq_one_letter_code
_entity_poly.pdbx_strand_id
1 'polypeptide(L)'
;MDLEILRHNTINTNDLQKQLLGIKGVGTYAAANLLMLLRRYDFIPIDSWALKVVSHEWHAGEAVGPAEVETAFERFGEWKGFAFWL
;
A
#
# COMPACT_ATOMS: atom_id res chain seq x y z
N MET A 1 -16.85 -13.09 -3.17
CA MET A 1 -15.40 -13.27 -3.31
C MET A 1 -14.94 -14.01 -2.07
N ASP A 2 -14.37 -15.20 -2.20
CA ASP A 2 -13.80 -15.93 -1.06
C ASP A 2 -12.34 -15.48 -0.87
N LEU A 3 -12.04 -14.90 0.29
CA LEU A 3 -10.72 -14.34 0.62
C LEU A 3 -9.68 -15.42 0.90
N GLU A 4 -10.09 -16.62 1.34
CA GLU A 4 -9.16 -17.70 1.69
C GLU A 4 -8.47 -18.30 0.44
N ILE A 5 -9.12 -18.20 -0.72
CA ILE A 5 -8.53 -18.59 -2.01
C ILE A 5 -7.36 -17.69 -2.38
N LEU A 6 -7.41 -16.40 -2.02
CA LEU A 6 -6.38 -15.41 -2.36
C LEU A 6 -5.07 -15.63 -1.59
N ARG A 7 -5.12 -16.32 -0.43
CA ARG A 7 -3.92 -16.64 0.37
C ARG A 7 -2.97 -17.66 -0.29
N HIS A 8 -3.50 -18.53 -1.15
CA HIS A 8 -2.77 -19.68 -1.71
C HIS A 8 -2.49 -19.55 -3.21
N ASN A 9 -2.82 -18.41 -3.80
CA ASN A 9 -2.76 -18.21 -5.24
C ASN A 9 -1.38 -17.71 -5.69
N THR A 10 -0.86 -18.27 -6.79
CA THR A 10 0.39 -17.87 -7.47
C THR A 10 0.25 -16.61 -8.32
N ILE A 11 -0.89 -15.93 -8.29
CA ILE A 11 -1.05 -14.61 -8.94
C ILE A 11 -0.08 -13.59 -8.35
N ASN A 12 0.49 -12.76 -9.24
CA ASN A 12 1.30 -11.63 -8.81
C ASN A 12 0.45 -10.59 -8.06
N THR A 13 1.09 -9.74 -7.27
CA THR A 13 0.38 -8.78 -6.43
C THR A 13 -0.42 -7.75 -7.24
N ASN A 14 0.10 -7.31 -8.40
CA ASN A 14 -0.58 -6.34 -9.25
C ASN A 14 -1.95 -6.84 -9.72
N ASP A 15 -2.02 -8.11 -10.14
CA ASP A 15 -3.28 -8.70 -10.62
C ASP A 15 -4.24 -8.99 -9.47
N LEU A 16 -3.72 -9.35 -8.29
CA LEU A 16 -4.52 -9.43 -7.06
C LEU A 16 -5.09 -8.06 -6.68
N GLN A 17 -4.30 -6.98 -6.74
CA GLN A 17 -4.75 -5.62 -6.45
C GLN A 17 -5.91 -5.22 -7.36
N LYS A 18 -5.81 -5.50 -8.67
CA LYS A 18 -6.90 -5.23 -9.63
C LYS A 18 -8.19 -5.96 -9.26
N GLN A 19 -8.10 -7.22 -8.81
CA GLN A 19 -9.26 -7.96 -8.34
C GLN A 19 -9.88 -7.34 -7.08
N LEU A 20 -9.05 -6.91 -6.14
CA LEU A 20 -9.49 -6.22 -4.92
C LEU A 20 -10.20 -4.90 -5.23
N LEU A 21 -9.66 -4.10 -6.16
CA LEU A 21 -10.26 -2.85 -6.63
C LEU A 21 -11.61 -3.05 -7.34
N GLY A 22 -11.88 -4.25 -7.84
CA GLY A 22 -13.19 -4.61 -8.40
C GLY A 22 -14.31 -4.76 -7.36
N ILE A 23 -13.96 -4.81 -6.06
CA ILE A 23 -14.94 -4.92 -4.97
C ILE A 23 -15.52 -3.54 -4.68
N LYS A 24 -16.85 -3.39 -4.78
CA LYS A 24 -17.54 -2.12 -4.48
C LYS A 24 -17.19 -1.65 -3.06
N GLY A 25 -16.62 -0.45 -2.97
CA GLY A 25 -16.18 0.16 -1.70
C GLY A 25 -14.70 -0.06 -1.37
N VAL A 26 -13.96 -0.82 -2.18
CA VAL A 26 -12.51 -1.00 -2.03
C VAL A 26 -11.77 -0.05 -2.96
N GLY A 27 -11.25 1.04 -2.39
CA GLY A 27 -10.31 1.94 -3.07
C GLY A 27 -8.86 1.46 -2.94
N THR A 28 -7.91 2.21 -3.51
CA THR A 28 -6.47 1.91 -3.48
C THR A 28 -5.92 1.72 -2.06
N TYR A 29 -6.33 2.59 -1.14
CA TYR A 29 -5.98 2.49 0.29
C TYR A 29 -6.46 1.17 0.92
N ALA A 30 -7.72 0.82 0.71
CA ALA A 30 -8.29 -0.42 1.24
C ALA A 30 -7.63 -1.66 0.60
N ALA A 31 -7.36 -1.62 -0.70
CA ALA A 31 -6.68 -2.70 -1.41
C ALA A 31 -5.27 -2.94 -0.86
N ALA A 32 -4.48 -1.87 -0.64
CA ALA A 32 -3.15 -1.99 -0.04
C ALA A 32 -3.20 -2.60 1.38
N ASN A 33 -4.18 -2.21 2.19
CA ASN A 33 -4.37 -2.82 3.51
C ASN A 33 -4.68 -4.33 3.44
N LEU A 34 -5.59 -4.73 2.54
CA LEU A 34 -5.94 -6.14 2.32
C LEU A 34 -4.74 -6.95 1.82
N LEU A 35 -3.89 -6.38 0.96
CA LEU A 35 -2.68 -7.04 0.48
C LEU A 35 -1.72 -7.40 1.62
N MET A 36 -1.52 -6.51 2.60
CA MET A 36 -0.64 -6.83 3.73
C MET A 36 -1.19 -7.97 4.60
N LEU A 37 -2.52 -8.03 4.80
CA LEU A 37 -3.16 -9.15 5.50
C LEU A 37 -2.95 -10.48 4.74
N LEU A 38 -2.84 -10.41 3.42
CA LEU A 38 -2.51 -11.53 2.55
C LEU A 38 -0.98 -11.78 2.43
N ARG A 39 -0.17 -11.11 3.25
CA ARG A 39 1.31 -11.18 3.26
C ARG A 39 1.94 -10.74 1.94
N ARG A 40 1.40 -9.66 1.37
CA ARG A 40 1.96 -8.94 0.20
C ARG A 40 2.25 -7.52 0.65
N TYR A 41 3.53 -7.17 0.76
CA TYR A 41 4.00 -5.94 1.40
C TYR A 41 4.54 -4.90 0.41
N ASP A 42 4.40 -5.17 -0.88
CA ASP A 42 4.88 -4.38 -2.01
C ASP A 42 3.97 -3.20 -2.35
N PHE A 43 3.00 -2.86 -1.49
CA PHE A 43 2.12 -1.70 -1.62
C PHE A 43 2.03 -0.92 -0.31
N ILE A 44 1.98 0.41 -0.42
CA ILE A 44 1.83 1.31 0.73
C ILE A 44 0.36 1.75 0.82
N PRO A 45 -0.31 1.57 1.98
CA PRO A 45 -1.66 2.10 2.19
C PRO A 45 -1.60 3.61 2.48
N ILE A 46 -1.39 4.41 1.43
CA ILE A 46 -1.26 5.87 1.55
C ILE A 46 -2.61 6.48 1.96
N ASP A 47 -2.63 7.14 3.10
CA ASP A 47 -3.75 7.95 3.61
C ASP A 47 -3.31 9.39 3.91
N SER A 48 -4.21 10.19 4.49
CA SER A 48 -3.89 11.57 4.86
C SER A 48 -2.82 11.68 5.95
N TRP A 49 -2.64 10.64 6.78
CA TRP A 49 -1.61 10.63 7.81
C TRP A 49 -0.24 10.32 7.21
N ALA A 50 -0.15 9.36 6.29
CA ALA A 50 1.06 9.07 5.52
C ALA A 50 1.61 10.32 4.85
N LEU A 51 0.74 11.09 4.17
CA LEU A 51 1.11 12.35 3.54
C LEU A 51 1.64 13.36 4.55
N LYS A 52 0.98 13.47 5.72
CA LYS A 52 1.40 14.39 6.77
C LYS A 52 2.76 14.03 7.37
N VAL A 53 2.99 12.75 7.64
CA VAL A 53 4.27 12.27 8.19
C VAL A 53 5.38 12.49 7.18
N VAL A 54 5.17 12.10 5.93
CA VAL A 54 6.20 12.25 4.89
C VAL A 54 6.52 13.72 4.63
N SER A 55 5.49 14.57 4.59
CA SER A 55 5.64 16.02 4.51
C SER A 55 6.56 16.56 5.61
N HIS A 56 6.31 16.19 6.86
CA HIS A 56 7.06 16.69 7.99
C HIS A 56 8.49 16.15 8.07
N GLU A 57 8.66 14.82 7.92
CA GLU A 57 9.94 14.15 8.16
C GLU A 57 10.93 14.33 7.00
N TRP A 58 10.45 14.36 5.76
CA TRP A 58 11.32 14.36 4.56
C TRP A 58 11.19 15.60 3.69
N HIS A 59 10.13 16.40 3.85
CA HIS A 59 9.87 17.56 3.00
C HIS A 59 9.68 18.87 3.79
N ALA A 60 10.17 18.93 5.03
CA ALA A 60 10.15 20.14 5.87
C ALA A 60 8.76 20.81 6.03
N GLY A 61 7.68 20.02 5.94
CA GLY A 61 6.30 20.48 6.04
C GLY A 61 5.67 20.96 4.74
N GLU A 62 6.37 20.86 3.60
CA GLU A 62 5.80 21.15 2.28
C GLU A 62 4.70 20.15 1.90
N ALA A 63 3.74 20.58 1.08
CA ALA A 63 2.67 19.71 0.62
C ALA A 63 3.22 18.59 -0.26
N VAL A 64 2.91 17.35 0.09
CA VAL A 64 3.33 16.15 -0.66
C VAL A 64 2.13 15.36 -1.17
N GLY A 65 2.35 14.57 -2.20
CA GLY A 65 1.40 13.63 -2.77
C GLY A 65 1.81 12.17 -2.58
N PRO A 66 1.03 11.24 -3.17
CA PRO A 66 1.32 9.81 -3.10
C PRO A 66 2.69 9.43 -3.70
N ALA A 67 3.18 10.16 -4.70
CA ALA A 67 4.44 9.86 -5.36
C ALA A 67 5.64 10.08 -4.44
N GLU A 68 5.60 11.14 -3.63
CA GLU A 68 6.62 11.45 -2.63
C GLU A 68 6.64 10.38 -1.53
N VAL A 69 5.47 9.89 -1.10
CA VAL A 69 5.38 8.78 -0.15
C VAL A 69 5.99 7.51 -0.74
N GLU A 70 5.67 7.14 -1.99
CA GLU A 70 6.28 5.98 -2.65
C GLU A 70 7.81 6.12 -2.73
N THR A 71 8.30 7.30 -3.08
CA THR A 71 9.74 7.60 -3.18
C THR A 71 10.44 7.47 -1.82
N ALA A 72 9.83 7.98 -0.75
CA ALA A 72 10.39 7.93 0.60
C ALA A 72 10.62 6.48 1.10
N PHE A 73 9.79 5.55 0.63
CA PHE A 73 9.85 4.14 1.03
C PHE A 73 10.43 3.22 -0.06
N GLU A 74 10.85 3.74 -1.21
CA GLU A 74 11.35 2.95 -2.35
C GLU A 74 12.55 2.06 -1.96
N ARG A 75 13.43 2.56 -1.07
CA ARG A 75 14.60 1.82 -0.57
C ARG A 75 14.27 0.48 0.11
N PHE A 76 13.03 0.30 0.56
CA PHE A 76 12.58 -0.93 1.23
C PHE A 76 12.08 -2.00 0.24
N GLY A 77 11.95 -1.67 -1.05
CA GLY A 77 11.56 -2.62 -2.10
C GLY A 77 10.23 -3.31 -1.80
N GLU A 78 10.22 -4.65 -1.88
CA GLU A 78 9.04 -5.47 -1.58
C GLU A 78 8.54 -5.36 -0.12
N TRP A 79 9.37 -4.83 0.79
CA TRP A 79 9.06 -4.68 2.21
C TRP A 79 8.53 -3.28 2.56
N LYS A 80 8.31 -2.40 1.57
CA LYS A 80 7.91 -1.01 1.79
C LYS A 80 6.61 -0.84 2.58
N GLY A 81 5.62 -1.70 2.32
CA GLY A 81 4.37 -1.73 3.08
C GLY A 81 4.61 -2.13 4.53
N PHE A 82 5.54 -3.06 4.80
CA PHE A 82 5.89 -3.42 6.18
C PHE A 82 6.66 -2.30 6.90
N ALA A 83 7.62 -1.68 6.21
CA ALA A 83 8.37 -0.53 6.72
C ALA A 83 7.48 0.69 7.00
N PHE A 84 6.39 0.86 6.25
CA PHE A 84 5.41 1.91 6.49
C PHE A 84 4.62 1.73 7.81
N TRP A 85 4.45 0.50 8.29
CA TRP A 85 3.69 0.19 9.50
C TRP A 85 4.50 0.16 10.80
N LEU A 86 5.84 0.12 10.70
CA LEU A 86 6.76 0.09 11.84
C LEU A 86 7.29 1.49 12.16
#